data_AF-A0A4Q3KG25-F1
#
_entry.id   AF-A0A4Q3KG25-F1
#
_cell.length_a   1.000
_cell.length_b   1.000
_cell.length_c   1.000
_cell.angle_alpha   90.00
_cell.angle_beta   90.00
_cell.angle_gamma   90.00
#
_symmetry.space_group_name_H-M   'P 1'
#
loop_
_entity.id
_entity.type
_entity.pdbx_description
1 polymer ?
#
loop_
_entity_poly.entity_id
_entity_poly.type
_entity_poly.pdbx_seq_one_letter_code
_entity_poly.pdbx_strand_id
1 'polypeptide(L)'
;MTASKELVRQRLEIIKRHMPNVLACIEDRVKHIGNDAYALVRRGVRGEPGCFYAIEGGHVVGCPIGMDEEAMRELANYTVIFGCAHVCIWHPSAWVKKEGVVDGAH
;
A
#
# COMPACT_ATOMS: atom_id res chain seq x y z
N MET A 1 25.19 0.08 2.00
CA MET A 1 23.86 -0.42 1.55
C MET A 1 22.91 -0.80 2.71
N THR A 2 23.16 -0.40 3.97
CA THR A 2 22.39 -0.81 5.16
C THR A 2 21.24 0.14 5.52
N ALA A 3 21.40 1.45 5.29
CA ALA A 3 20.41 2.47 5.64
C ALA A 3 19.05 2.30 4.93
N SER A 4 19.04 1.87 3.67
CA SER A 4 17.80 1.67 2.90
C SER A 4 16.97 0.48 3.41
N LYS A 5 17.60 -0.61 3.84
CA LYS A 5 16.89 -1.78 4.38
C LYS A 5 16.27 -1.49 5.74
N GLU A 6 16.98 -0.76 6.59
CA GLU A 6 16.47 -0.34 7.89
C GLU A 6 15.29 0.62 7.77
N LEU A 7 15.35 1.59 6.84
CA LEU A 7 14.23 2.49 6.55
C LEU A 7 12.98 1.72 6.09
N VAL A 8 13.15 0.72 5.21
CA VAL A 8 12.03 -0.12 4.78
C VAL A 8 11.44 -0.88 5.97
N ARG A 9 12.29 -1.45 6.84
CA ARG A 9 11.83 -2.16 8.04
C ARG A 9 11.03 -1.23 8.96
N GLN A 10 11.53 -0.04 9.26
CA GLN A 10 10.85 0.94 10.12
C GLN A 10 9.48 1.32 9.55
N ARG A 11 9.39 1.57 8.24
CA ARG A 11 8.11 1.88 7.58
C ARG A 11 7.13 0.70 7.61
N LEU A 12 7.60 -0.53 7.46
CA LEU A 12 6.75 -1.71 7.63
C LEU A 12 6.27 -1.87 9.07
N GLU A 13 7.08 -1.52 10.07
CA GLU A 13 6.67 -1.52 11.47
C GLU A 13 5.63 -0.43 11.77
N ILE A 14 5.74 0.75 11.14
CA ILE A 14 4.71 1.79 11.22
C ILE A 14 3.36 1.23 10.73
N ILE A 15 3.33 0.57 9.57
CA ILE A 15 2.11 -0.01 9.02
C ILE A 15 1.47 -0.97 10.03
N LYS A 16 2.25 -1.90 10.58
CA LYS A 16 1.74 -2.91 11.52
C LYS A 16 1.20 -2.32 12.82
N ARG A 17 1.83 -1.26 13.33
CA ARG A 17 1.51 -0.71 14.68
C ARG A 17 0.47 0.39 14.65
N HIS A 18 0.41 1.14 13.56
CA HIS A 18 -0.32 2.41 13.52
C HIS A 18 -1.28 2.53 12.33
N MET A 19 -1.29 1.56 11.40
CA MET A 19 -2.13 1.60 10.20
C MET A 19 -2.93 0.29 10.02
N PRO A 20 -3.87 -0.02 10.95
CA PRO A 20 -4.59 -1.29 10.96
C PRO A 20 -5.46 -1.52 9.71
N ASN A 21 -6.09 -0.49 9.15
CA ASN A 21 -6.91 -0.65 7.94
C ASN A 21 -6.03 -0.86 6.71
N VAL A 22 -4.88 -0.19 6.63
CA VAL A 22 -3.88 -0.43 5.58
C VAL A 22 -3.31 -1.85 5.69
N LEU A 23 -3.03 -2.33 6.91
CA LEU A 23 -2.61 -3.72 7.11
C LEU A 23 -3.67 -4.71 6.62
N ALA A 24 -4.93 -4.50 6.99
CA ALA A 24 -6.05 -5.32 6.51
C ALA A 24 -6.18 -5.29 4.97
N CYS A 25 -5.99 -4.12 4.34
CA CYS A 25 -5.96 -4.00 2.88
C CYS A 25 -4.80 -4.80 2.25
N ILE A 26 -3.62 -4.81 2.88
CA ILE A 26 -2.47 -5.62 2.42
C ILE A 26 -2.80 -7.10 2.55
N GLU A 27 -3.33 -7.54 3.69
CA GLU A 27 -3.69 -8.93 3.95
C GLU A 27 -4.77 -9.44 3.00
N ASP A 28 -5.81 -8.64 2.76
CA ASP A 28 -6.80 -8.91 1.73
C ASP A 28 -6.14 -9.10 0.37
N ARG A 29 -5.20 -8.22 0.02
CA ARG A 29 -4.51 -8.31 -1.25
C ARG A 29 -3.64 -9.55 -1.39
N VAL A 30 -3.00 -9.98 -0.31
CA VAL A 30 -2.23 -11.23 -0.26
C VAL A 30 -3.11 -12.43 -0.58
N LYS A 31 -4.39 -12.43 -0.17
CA LYS A 31 -5.34 -13.51 -0.54
C LYS A 31 -5.56 -13.60 -2.05
N HIS A 32 -5.42 -12.49 -2.78
CA HIS A 32 -5.68 -12.44 -4.22
C HIS A 32 -4.44 -12.65 -5.11
N ILE A 33 -3.29 -12.11 -4.73
CA ILE A 33 -2.07 -12.16 -5.56
C ILE A 33 -0.87 -12.81 -4.85
N GLY A 34 -1.09 -13.34 -3.64
CA GLY A 34 -0.07 -14.00 -2.85
C GLY A 34 1.05 -13.06 -2.41
N ASN A 35 2.27 -13.61 -2.35
CA ASN A 35 3.47 -12.88 -1.90
C ASN A 35 3.86 -11.67 -2.77
N ASP A 36 3.27 -11.54 -3.97
CA ASP A 36 3.50 -10.39 -4.85
C ASP A 36 2.96 -9.09 -4.23
N ALA A 37 1.90 -9.17 -3.40
CA ALA A 37 1.41 -8.03 -2.63
C ALA A 37 2.49 -7.46 -1.72
N TYR A 38 3.17 -8.31 -0.95
CA TYR A 38 4.27 -7.87 -0.09
C TYR A 38 5.47 -7.36 -0.89
N ALA A 39 5.72 -7.89 -2.08
CA ALA A 39 6.77 -7.39 -2.97
C ALA A 39 6.47 -5.96 -3.43
N LEU A 40 5.23 -5.68 -3.83
CA LEU A 40 4.76 -4.34 -4.20
C LEU A 40 4.85 -3.35 -3.04
N VAL A 41 4.41 -3.75 -1.83
CA VAL A 41 4.54 -2.91 -0.63
C VAL A 41 5.99 -2.54 -0.37
N ARG A 42 6.91 -3.52 -0.37
CA ARG A 42 8.35 -3.26 -0.15
C ARG A 42 8.95 -2.36 -1.21
N ARG A 43 8.56 -2.51 -2.48
CA ARG A 43 9.00 -1.66 -3.59
C ARG A 43 8.51 -0.22 -3.40
N GLY A 44 7.22 -0.03 -3.14
CA GLY A 44 6.64 1.30 -2.90
C GLY A 44 7.26 1.98 -1.68
N VAL A 45 7.42 1.25 -0.57
CA VAL A 45 8.05 1.75 0.66
C VAL A 45 9.52 2.17 0.44
N ARG A 46 10.24 1.52 -0.49
CA ARG A 46 11.59 1.91 -0.89
C ARG A 46 11.63 3.20 -1.73
N GLY A 47 10.48 3.68 -2.20
CA GLY A 47 10.37 4.85 -3.05
C GLY A 47 10.17 4.52 -4.52
N GLU A 48 9.91 3.26 -4.88
CA GLU A 48 9.59 2.91 -6.26
C GLU A 48 8.16 3.37 -6.60
N PRO A 49 7.99 4.35 -7.53
CA PRO A 49 6.68 4.89 -7.83
C PRO A 49 5.72 3.82 -8.31
N GLY A 50 4.49 3.88 -7.81
CA GLY A 50 3.37 3.09 -8.30
C GLY A 50 3.34 1.64 -7.92
N CYS A 51 4.25 1.21 -7.06
CA CYS A 51 4.14 -0.10 -6.47
C CYS A 51 3.11 -0.12 -5.34
N PHE A 52 3.16 0.87 -4.44
CA PHE A 52 2.28 0.99 -3.28
C PHE A 52 2.36 2.39 -2.64
N TYR A 53 1.22 2.93 -2.23
CA TYR A 53 1.10 4.16 -1.43
C TYR A 53 -0.07 4.03 -0.47
N ALA A 54 0.08 4.51 0.76
CA ALA A 54 -1.00 4.51 1.72
C ALA A 54 -0.94 5.67 2.72
N ILE A 55 -2.12 6.08 3.18
CA ILE A 55 -2.32 7.08 4.23
C ILE A 55 -3.29 6.49 5.26
N GLU A 56 -2.98 6.62 6.56
CA GLU A 56 -3.91 6.28 7.65
C GLU A 56 -3.46 6.96 8.95
N GLY A 57 -4.39 7.56 9.69
CA GLY A 57 -4.10 8.09 11.03
C GLY A 57 -2.96 9.11 11.10
N GLY A 58 -2.74 9.89 10.03
CA GLY A 58 -1.62 10.83 9.93
C GLY A 58 -0.28 10.22 9.48
N HIS A 59 -0.22 8.91 9.25
CA HIS A 59 0.94 8.24 8.67
C HIS A 59 0.83 8.14 7.16
N VAL A 60 1.94 8.38 6.46
CA VAL A 60 2.05 8.25 5.01
C VAL A 60 3.20 7.31 4.68
N VAL A 61 2.95 6.29 3.86
CA VAL A 61 3.96 5.30 3.44
C VAL A 61 3.88 5.02 1.95
N GLY A 62 5.01 4.61 1.38
CA GLY A 62 5.08 4.27 -0.04
C GLY A 62 5.40 5.45 -0.94
N CYS A 63 5.21 5.25 -2.24
CA CYS A 63 5.41 6.27 -3.27
C CYS A 63 4.29 6.13 -4.31
N PRO A 64 3.43 7.15 -4.48
CA PRO A 64 2.38 7.09 -5.48
C PRO A 64 3.01 7.02 -6.88
N ILE A 65 2.39 6.28 -7.81
CA ILE A 65 2.77 6.38 -9.23
C ILE A 65 2.40 7.78 -9.67
N GLY A 66 3.22 8.40 -10.53
CA GLY A 66 2.85 9.22 -11.70
C GLY A 66 1.65 10.16 -11.64
N MET A 67 1.12 10.43 -10.46
CA MET A 67 0.12 11.43 -10.16
C MET A 67 0.90 12.72 -10.14
N ASP A 68 0.52 13.62 -11.04
CA ASP A 68 0.95 14.99 -10.91
C ASP A 68 0.50 15.54 -9.54
N GLU A 69 1.09 16.67 -9.18
CA GLU A 69 0.82 17.30 -7.88
C GLU A 69 -0.67 17.63 -7.70
N GLU A 70 -1.39 17.86 -8.80
CA GLU A 70 -2.81 18.16 -8.81
C GLU A 70 -3.66 16.95 -8.42
N ALA A 71 -3.43 15.78 -9.03
CA ALA A 71 -4.09 14.53 -8.66
C ALA A 71 -3.82 14.14 -7.19
N MET A 72 -2.60 14.38 -6.70
CA MET A 72 -2.28 14.16 -5.28
C MET A 72 -3.02 15.12 -4.35
N ARG A 73 -3.18 16.39 -4.75
CA ARG A 73 -3.97 17.38 -4.00
C ARG A 73 -5.45 17.04 -4.01
N GLU A 74 -6.00 16.62 -5.14
CA GLU A 74 -7.40 16.17 -5.22
C GLU A 74 -7.65 14.95 -4.33
N LEU A 75 -6.78 13.95 -4.38
CA LEU A 75 -6.86 12.79 -3.50
C LEU A 75 -6.88 13.22 -2.02
N ALA A 76 -5.98 14.14 -1.63
CA ALA A 76 -5.95 14.68 -0.26
C ALA A 76 -7.22 15.47 0.09
N ASN A 77 -7.79 16.23 -0.85
CA ASN A 77 -9.05 16.93 -0.65
C ASN A 77 -10.21 15.94 -0.46
N TYR A 78 -10.26 14.87 -1.26
CA TYR A 78 -11.30 13.84 -1.13
C TYR A 78 -11.19 13.08 0.18
N THR A 79 -9.99 12.77 0.67
CA THR A 79 -9.86 12.12 1.97
C THR A 79 -10.35 12.99 3.11
N VAL A 80 -10.13 14.31 3.04
CA VAL A 80 -10.61 15.27 4.03
C VAL A 80 -12.13 15.46 3.93
N ILE A 81 -12.67 15.71 2.73
CA ILE A 81 -14.09 16.00 2.51
C ILE A 81 -14.97 14.80 2.91
N PHE A 82 -14.58 13.59 2.52
CA PHE A 82 -15.36 12.39 2.80
C PHE A 82 -15.03 11.76 4.16
N GLY A 83 -14.10 12.36 4.93
CA GLY A 83 -13.68 11.82 6.22
C GLY A 83 -13.02 10.44 6.12
N CYS A 84 -12.33 10.16 5.00
CA CYS A 84 -11.64 8.89 4.81
C CYS A 84 -10.48 8.78 5.81
N ALA A 85 -10.61 7.87 6.76
CA ALA A 85 -9.57 7.61 7.76
C ALA A 85 -8.34 6.87 7.19
N HIS A 86 -8.48 6.23 6.02
CA HIS A 86 -7.40 5.51 5.34
C HIS A 86 -7.56 5.48 3.82
N VAL A 87 -6.45 5.35 3.10
CA VAL A 87 -6.37 5.14 1.64
C VAL A 87 -5.24 4.17 1.31
N CYS A 88 -5.47 3.27 0.36
CA CYS A 88 -4.43 2.44 -0.27
C CYS A 88 -4.49 2.56 -1.79
N ILE A 89 -3.36 2.85 -2.41
CA ILE A 89 -3.17 2.87 -3.85
C ILE A 89 -2.17 1.78 -4.22
N TRP A 90 -2.57 0.94 -5.17
CA TRP A 90 -1.81 -0.22 -5.62
C TRP A 90 -1.46 -0.11 -7.10
N HIS A 91 -0.33 -0.73 -7.49
CA HIS A 91 -0.05 -0.98 -8.90
C HIS A 91 -1.23 -1.72 -9.58
N PRO A 92 -1.56 -1.44 -10.86
CA PRO A 92 -2.63 -2.14 -11.57
C PRO A 92 -2.52 -3.68 -11.52
N SER A 93 -1.30 -4.21 -11.57
CA SER A 93 -1.06 -5.66 -11.47
C SER A 93 -1.58 -6.28 -10.18
N ALA A 94 -1.79 -5.50 -9.13
CA ALA A 94 -2.36 -6.00 -7.91
C ALA A 94 -3.82 -6.44 -8.09
N TRP A 95 -4.54 -5.90 -9.09
CA TRP A 95 -5.94 -6.21 -9.38
C TRP A 95 -6.10 -7.39 -10.35
N VAL A 96 -5.01 -7.88 -10.94
CA VAL A 96 -5.06 -9.04 -11.84
C VAL A 96 -5.02 -10.31 -10.99
N LYS A 97 -6.13 -11.05 -10.95
CA LYS A 97 -6.16 -12.37 -10.28
C LYS A 97 -5.19 -13.32 -10.98
N LYS A 98 -4.41 -14.08 -10.21
CA LYS A 98 -3.71 -15.25 -10.75
C LYS A 98 -4.74 -16.34 -11.00
N GLU A 99 -4.84 -16.83 -12.23
CA GLU A 99 -5.56 -18.08 -12.50
C GLU A 99 -4.89 -19.21 -11.69
N GLY A 100 -5.66 -19.90 -10.85
CA GLY A 100 -5.21 -21.10 -10.14
C GLY A 100 -5.16 -21.06 -8.60
N VAL A 101 -5.58 -19.99 -7.91
CA VAL A 101 -5.79 -20.07 -6.45
C VAL A 101 -7.17 -20.70 -6.19
N VAL A 102 -7.17 -22.01 -5.93
CA VAL A 102 -8.32 -22.69 -5.35
C VAL A 102 -8.58 -22.12 -3.96
N ASP A 103 -9.77 -21.55 -3.77
CA ASP A 103 -10.27 -21.13 -2.47
C ASP A 103 -10.47 -22.39 -1.61
N GLY A 104 -9.44 -22.71 -0.83
CA GLY A 104 -9.48 -23.80 0.12
C GLY A 104 -10.26 -23.36 1.35
N ALA A 105 -11.56 -23.58 1.34
CA ALA A 105 -12.35 -23.67 2.56
C ALA A 105 -11.76 -24.76 3.47
N HIS A 106 -11.38 -24.39 4.70
CA HIS A 106 -11.65 -25.09 5.97
C HIS A 106 -10.84 -24.46 7.11
#